data_AF-A0A0C3H3M8-F1
#
_entry.id   AF-A0A0C3H3M8-F1
#
_cell.length_a   1.000
_cell.length_b   1.000
_cell.length_c   1.000
_cell.angle_alpha   90.00
_cell.angle_beta   90.00
_cell.angle_gamma   90.00
#
_symmetry.space_group_name_H-M   'P 1'
#
loop_
_entity.id
_entity.type
_entity.pdbx_description
1 polymer ?
#
loop_
_entity_poly.entity_id
_entity_poly.type
_entity_poly.pdbx_seq_one_letter_code
_entity_poly.pdbx_strand_id
1 'polypeptide(L)'
;MPLIYGEGMGSFRRLQEEIVKRNNDLTIFAWQNEGLDQSFLGLFAPTPRVFADSAGIMPFSNDMMDFSITNKGLLVSGDAPLRLVAVTAEDGSEIIRYAFFLGQSSTMGGIYLRKMGPKLFCRDGSFALAGFGSEVDEIDLIDATGYYIVIDPKAAMGDTTMMFRHRALYIPSSDTFALRATVPEVLWDASDRVFLRPSLYGWTGYPTVIAMKFDGVLAGQIVMLVVVCDYRSRNEAPTCKIFEQGRYRCQEAKIFEGRNRNESIHWADLEFEELRDHDNYVDIRVGKSIFRVLVSFEEKSISSRYEVFSLCFTISMSR
;
A
#
# COMPACT_ATOMS: atom_id res chain seq x y z
N MET A 1 -23.78 28.59 -4.47
CA MET A 1 -22.48 29.23 -4.73
C MET A 1 -22.66 30.74 -4.83
N PRO A 2 -22.05 31.56 -3.95
CA PRO A 2 -21.96 33.00 -4.18
C PRO A 2 -21.03 33.27 -5.37
N LEU A 3 -21.44 34.18 -6.26
CA LEU A 3 -20.60 34.63 -7.39
C LEU A 3 -19.48 35.51 -6.84
N ILE A 4 -18.23 35.05 -6.95
CA ILE A 4 -17.06 35.87 -6.67
C ILE A 4 -16.44 36.26 -8.01
N TYR A 5 -16.52 37.54 -8.33
CA TYR A 5 -15.93 38.09 -9.56
C TYR A 5 -14.41 38.06 -9.49
N GLY A 6 -13.76 37.76 -10.62
CA GLY A 6 -12.30 37.85 -10.76
C GLY A 6 -11.51 36.60 -10.40
N GLU A 7 -12.15 35.45 -10.11
CA GLU A 7 -11.42 34.23 -9.71
C GLU A 7 -10.72 33.48 -10.86
N GLY A 8 -11.04 33.78 -12.13
CA GLY A 8 -10.50 33.04 -13.27
C GLY A 8 -10.70 31.53 -13.11
N MET A 9 -9.62 30.75 -13.19
CA MET A 9 -9.65 29.29 -12.99
C MET A 9 -10.02 28.85 -11.56
N GLY A 10 -9.94 29.74 -10.56
CA GLY A 10 -10.43 29.48 -9.21
C GLY A 10 -11.93 29.21 -9.17
N SER A 11 -12.71 29.79 -10.10
CA SER A 11 -14.14 29.53 -10.23
C SER A 11 -14.44 28.07 -10.61
N PHE A 12 -13.61 27.48 -11.49
CA PHE A 12 -13.74 26.09 -11.91
C PHE A 12 -13.40 25.10 -10.77
N ARG A 13 -12.35 25.39 -10.01
CA ARG A 13 -12.02 24.62 -8.80
C ARG A 13 -13.18 24.66 -7.80
N ARG A 14 -13.74 25.84 -7.51
CA ARG A 14 -14.87 25.97 -6.60
C ARG A 14 -16.12 25.23 -7.08
N LEU A 15 -16.37 25.20 -8.39
CA LEU A 15 -17.43 24.38 -8.96
C LEU A 15 -17.23 22.90 -8.65
N GLN A 16 -16.02 22.36 -8.87
CA GLN A 16 -15.71 20.97 -8.57
C GLN A 16 -15.90 20.65 -7.08
N GLU A 17 -15.43 21.53 -6.18
CA GLU A 17 -15.62 21.38 -4.74
C GLU A 17 -17.11 21.36 -4.34
N GLU A 18 -17.94 22.20 -4.96
CA GLU A 18 -19.37 22.26 -4.66
C GLU A 18 -20.16 21.09 -5.25
N ILE A 19 -19.70 20.51 -6.37
CA ILE A 19 -20.23 19.25 -6.88
C ILE A 19 -19.89 18.12 -5.90
N VAL A 20 -18.63 17.96 -5.51
CA VAL A 20 -18.17 16.94 -4.55
C VAL A 20 -18.90 17.02 -3.21
N LYS A 21 -19.26 18.22 -2.74
CA LYS A 21 -20.02 18.37 -1.49
C LYS A 21 -21.48 17.93 -1.58
N ARG A 22 -22.05 17.81 -2.79
CA ARG A 22 -23.49 17.63 -3.02
C ARG A 22 -23.81 16.36 -3.81
N ASN A 23 -22.83 15.78 -4.48
CA ASN A 23 -22.97 14.64 -5.35
C ASN A 23 -21.80 13.67 -5.10
N ASN A 24 -22.13 12.38 -5.00
CA ASN A 24 -21.19 11.29 -4.74
C ASN A 24 -20.66 10.66 -6.04
N ASP A 25 -20.80 11.37 -7.16
CA ASP A 25 -20.30 10.96 -8.46
C ASP A 25 -18.77 11.12 -8.55
N LEU A 26 -18.07 9.97 -8.58
CA LEU A 26 -16.61 9.91 -8.66
C LEU A 26 -16.05 10.27 -10.03
N THR A 27 -16.88 10.26 -11.09
CA THR A 27 -16.42 10.56 -12.46
C THR A 27 -15.89 11.98 -12.60
N ILE A 28 -16.19 12.87 -11.65
CA ILE A 28 -15.59 14.20 -11.55
C ILE A 28 -14.05 14.16 -11.46
N PHE A 29 -13.47 13.05 -11.00
CA PHE A 29 -12.02 12.86 -10.93
C PHE A 29 -11.43 12.22 -12.21
N ALA A 30 -12.27 11.81 -13.16
CA ALA A 30 -11.87 11.09 -14.37
C ALA A 30 -11.44 12.03 -15.50
N TRP A 31 -10.42 12.85 -15.26
CA TRP A 31 -9.81 13.74 -16.26
C TRP A 31 -8.40 13.27 -16.66
N GLN A 32 -7.91 13.65 -17.84
CA GLN A 32 -6.62 13.19 -18.39
C GLN A 32 -5.44 14.11 -18.08
N ASN A 33 -4.25 13.55 -17.85
CA ASN A 33 -3.03 14.35 -17.78
C ASN A 33 -2.63 14.81 -19.20
N GLU A 34 -2.72 16.11 -19.49
CA GLU A 34 -2.29 16.71 -20.78
C GLU A 34 -0.76 16.85 -20.85
N GLY A 35 0.00 15.80 -20.52
CA GLY A 35 1.46 15.77 -20.64
C GLY A 35 2.20 16.69 -19.67
N LEU A 36 1.62 16.99 -18.50
CA LEU A 36 2.39 17.60 -17.42
C LEU A 36 3.39 16.57 -16.92
N ASP A 37 4.69 16.87 -17.04
CA ASP A 37 5.78 16.09 -16.47
C ASP A 37 5.81 16.27 -14.93
N GLN A 38 4.78 15.74 -14.28
CA GLN A 38 4.58 15.78 -12.84
C GLN A 38 4.35 14.37 -12.35
N SER A 39 5.22 13.88 -11.46
CA SER A 39 5.06 12.56 -10.85
C SER A 39 3.79 12.44 -9.99
N PHE A 40 3.27 13.57 -9.50
CA PHE A 40 2.07 13.64 -8.67
C PHE A 40 1.10 14.66 -9.22
N LEU A 41 -0.15 14.27 -9.41
CA LEU A 41 -1.21 15.16 -9.89
C LEU A 41 -2.15 15.56 -8.75
N GLY A 42 -2.73 16.74 -8.90
CA GLY A 42 -3.91 17.12 -8.12
C GLY A 42 -5.07 16.16 -8.35
N LEU A 43 -6.02 16.14 -7.42
CA LEU A 43 -7.23 15.34 -7.61
C LEU A 43 -8.23 16.08 -8.49
N PHE A 44 -8.37 17.40 -8.29
CA PHE A 44 -9.24 18.24 -9.11
C PHE A 44 -8.56 18.63 -10.42
N ALA A 45 -9.38 18.68 -11.46
CA ALA A 45 -8.92 19.03 -12.79
C ALA A 45 -8.52 20.51 -12.85
N PRO A 46 -7.39 20.85 -13.49
CA PRO A 46 -6.95 22.23 -13.58
C PRO A 46 -7.84 23.07 -14.51
N THR A 47 -8.42 22.46 -15.55
CA THR A 47 -9.31 23.12 -16.52
C THR A 47 -10.42 22.17 -17.00
N PRO A 48 -11.52 22.66 -17.61
CA PRO A 48 -12.51 21.78 -18.22
C PRO A 48 -11.99 21.00 -19.43
N ARG A 49 -10.93 21.48 -20.11
CA ARG A 49 -10.41 20.88 -21.35
C ARG A 49 -9.90 19.46 -21.13
N VAL A 50 -9.33 19.17 -19.96
CA VAL A 50 -8.78 17.85 -19.62
C VAL A 50 -9.83 16.73 -19.51
N PHE A 51 -11.12 17.06 -19.65
CA PHE A 51 -12.23 16.10 -19.73
C PHE A 51 -12.66 15.77 -21.17
N ALA A 52 -11.98 16.28 -22.20
CA ALA A 52 -12.39 16.10 -23.59
C ALA A 52 -12.62 14.63 -23.98
N ASP A 53 -11.80 13.71 -23.44
CA ASP A 53 -11.86 12.28 -23.73
C ASP A 53 -12.66 11.47 -22.69
N SER A 54 -13.37 12.14 -21.76
CA SER A 54 -14.08 11.51 -20.64
C SER A 54 -15.59 11.40 -20.83
N ALA A 55 -16.11 11.81 -21.99
CA ALA A 55 -17.55 11.94 -22.24
C ALA A 55 -18.36 10.63 -22.15
N GLY A 56 -17.71 9.48 -22.35
CA GLY A 56 -18.36 8.16 -22.28
C GLY A 56 -18.33 7.51 -20.89
N ILE A 57 -17.72 8.16 -19.89
CA ILE A 57 -17.58 7.60 -18.55
C ILE A 57 -18.87 7.87 -17.78
N MET A 58 -19.49 6.79 -17.31
CA MET A 58 -20.69 6.81 -16.49
C MET A 58 -20.34 6.43 -15.04
N PRO A 59 -21.00 7.05 -14.05
CA PRO A 59 -20.86 6.65 -12.64
C PRO A 59 -21.36 5.22 -12.42
N PHE A 60 -20.97 4.60 -11.30
CA PHE A 60 -21.49 3.28 -10.98
C PHE A 60 -22.95 3.40 -10.54
N SER A 61 -23.77 2.41 -10.91
CA SER A 61 -25.22 2.43 -10.63
C SER A 61 -25.56 2.37 -9.13
N ASN A 62 -24.59 2.10 -8.26
CA ASN A 62 -24.76 1.89 -6.82
C ASN A 62 -23.91 2.86 -5.98
N ASP A 63 -23.66 4.08 -6.48
CA ASP A 63 -22.82 5.11 -5.84
C ASP A 63 -23.45 5.70 -4.55
N MET A 64 -23.59 4.86 -3.52
CA MET A 64 -23.84 5.25 -2.13
C MET A 64 -22.53 5.52 -1.37
N MET A 65 -21.42 5.71 -2.10
CA MET A 65 -20.12 5.93 -1.50
C MET A 65 -20.04 7.33 -0.89
N ASP A 66 -19.61 7.40 0.37
CA ASP A 66 -19.36 8.68 1.03
C ASP A 66 -17.89 9.10 0.93
N PHE A 67 -17.68 10.28 0.37
CA PHE A 67 -16.41 10.99 0.41
C PHE A 67 -16.61 12.45 0.81
N SER A 68 -15.58 13.04 1.43
CA SER A 68 -15.64 14.43 1.87
C SER A 68 -14.29 15.12 1.74
N ILE A 69 -14.31 16.41 1.43
CA ILE A 69 -13.09 17.22 1.40
C ILE A 69 -12.72 17.59 2.83
N THR A 70 -11.47 17.35 3.18
CA THR A 70 -10.87 17.72 4.47
C THR A 70 -9.59 18.52 4.25
N ASN A 71 -9.06 19.11 5.31
CA ASN A 71 -7.74 19.76 5.27
C ASN A 71 -6.58 18.79 4.98
N LYS A 72 -6.80 17.47 5.05
CA LYS A 72 -5.82 16.43 4.72
C LYS A 72 -5.94 15.95 3.26
N GLY A 73 -7.07 16.22 2.59
CA GLY A 73 -7.40 15.73 1.26
C GLY A 73 -8.84 15.22 1.17
N LEU A 74 -9.15 14.49 0.12
CA LEU A 74 -10.42 13.78 -0.03
C LEU A 74 -10.41 12.55 0.88
N LEU A 75 -11.21 12.58 1.93
CA LEU A 75 -11.46 11.42 2.77
C LEU A 75 -12.48 10.52 2.08
N VAL A 76 -12.07 9.29 1.79
CA VAL A 76 -12.92 8.19 1.37
C VAL A 76 -13.32 7.39 2.61
N SER A 77 -14.59 7.51 3.00
CA SER A 77 -15.13 6.87 4.22
C SER A 77 -16.01 5.66 3.92
N GLY A 78 -16.59 5.59 2.71
CA GLY A 78 -17.45 4.49 2.29
C GLY A 78 -16.70 3.22 1.86
N ASP A 79 -17.48 2.20 1.50
CA ASP A 79 -17.00 0.94 0.92
C ASP A 79 -16.57 1.17 -0.54
N ALA A 80 -15.36 1.69 -0.70
CA ALA A 80 -14.73 1.86 -2.00
C ALA A 80 -13.32 1.28 -1.94
N PRO A 81 -13.16 0.01 -2.31
CA PRO A 81 -11.88 -0.65 -2.21
C PRO A 81 -10.89 -0.05 -3.21
N LEU A 82 -9.62 -0.08 -2.82
CA LEU A 82 -8.52 0.17 -3.74
C LEU A 82 -8.13 -1.14 -4.41
N ARG A 83 -7.83 -1.12 -5.70
CA ARG A 83 -7.33 -2.29 -6.43
C ARG A 83 -5.82 -2.21 -6.54
N LEU A 84 -5.12 -3.31 -6.32
CA LEU A 84 -3.72 -3.44 -6.73
C LEU A 84 -3.68 -3.91 -8.16
N VAL A 85 -2.92 -3.20 -8.99
CA VAL A 85 -2.87 -3.42 -10.42
C VAL A 85 -1.44 -3.41 -10.93
N ALA A 86 -1.14 -4.30 -11.86
CA ALA A 86 0.10 -4.27 -12.62
C ALA A 86 -0.01 -3.26 -13.76
N VAL A 87 0.99 -2.40 -13.89
CA VAL A 87 1.07 -1.39 -14.94
C VAL A 87 2.44 -1.48 -15.60
N THR A 88 2.48 -1.57 -16.92
CA THR A 88 3.72 -1.51 -17.68
C THR A 88 4.20 -0.06 -17.78
N ALA A 89 5.39 0.22 -17.27
CA ALA A 89 6.03 1.53 -17.41
C ALA A 89 6.60 1.73 -18.82
N GLU A 90 7.03 2.96 -19.12
CA GLU A 90 7.60 3.33 -20.42
C GLU A 90 8.85 2.50 -20.79
N ASP A 91 9.61 2.06 -19.79
CA ASP A 91 10.79 1.20 -19.96
C ASP A 91 10.46 -0.29 -20.12
N GLY A 92 9.17 -0.65 -20.13
CA GLY A 92 8.68 -2.02 -20.22
C GLY A 92 8.70 -2.79 -18.90
N SER A 93 9.15 -2.17 -17.80
CA SER A 93 9.09 -2.80 -16.48
C SER A 93 7.65 -2.87 -15.97
N GLU A 94 7.33 -3.97 -15.29
CA GLU A 94 6.05 -4.12 -14.63
C GLU A 94 6.10 -3.48 -13.25
N ILE A 95 5.17 -2.59 -12.98
CA ILE A 95 5.11 -1.82 -11.74
C ILE A 95 3.74 -1.98 -11.10
N ILE A 96 3.72 -2.26 -9.81
CA ILE A 96 2.48 -2.33 -9.03
C ILE A 96 2.01 -0.91 -8.70
N ARG A 97 0.71 -0.65 -8.88
CA ARG A 97 0.03 0.58 -8.46
C ARG A 97 -1.27 0.29 -7.74
N TYR A 98 -1.73 1.28 -6.99
CA TYR A 98 -3.08 1.29 -6.45
C TYR A 98 -3.98 1.94 -7.52
N ALA A 99 -5.18 1.44 -7.73
CA ALA A 99 -6.17 2.05 -8.59
C ALA A 99 -7.44 2.35 -7.79
N PHE A 100 -7.95 3.56 -7.97
CA PHE A 100 -9.22 4.00 -7.43
C PHE A 100 -10.20 4.16 -8.59
N PHE A 101 -11.14 3.22 -8.69
CA PHE A 101 -12.11 3.17 -9.77
C PHE A 101 -13.19 4.23 -9.58
N LEU A 102 -13.50 4.95 -10.66
CA LEU A 102 -14.35 6.13 -10.65
C LEU A 102 -15.67 5.91 -11.40
N GLY A 103 -15.74 4.90 -12.25
CA GLY A 103 -16.92 4.61 -13.05
C GLY A 103 -16.65 3.55 -14.10
N GLN A 104 -17.51 3.53 -15.12
CA GLN A 104 -17.43 2.59 -16.23
C GLN A 104 -17.71 3.25 -17.58
N SER A 105 -17.05 2.75 -18.61
CA SER A 105 -17.36 3.04 -20.01
C SER A 105 -17.54 1.69 -20.72
N SER A 106 -16.63 1.32 -21.61
CA SER A 106 -16.53 -0.06 -22.14
C SER A 106 -16.07 -1.07 -21.08
N THR A 107 -15.15 -0.64 -20.22
CA THR A 107 -14.68 -1.36 -19.03
C THR A 107 -14.76 -0.44 -17.81
N MET A 108 -14.69 -1.00 -16.61
CA MET A 108 -14.50 -0.22 -15.38
C MET A 108 -13.14 0.49 -15.42
N GLY A 109 -13.04 1.65 -14.81
CA GLY A 109 -11.80 2.42 -14.83
C GLY A 109 -11.74 3.49 -13.75
N GLY A 110 -10.60 4.18 -13.69
CA GLY A 110 -10.39 5.26 -12.73
C GLY A 110 -8.99 5.86 -12.79
N ILE A 111 -8.40 6.13 -11.63
CA ILE A 111 -7.09 6.78 -11.51
C ILE A 111 -6.09 5.88 -10.80
N TYR A 112 -4.84 5.93 -11.23
CA TYR A 112 -3.73 5.33 -10.50
C TYR A 112 -3.32 6.22 -9.33
N LEU A 113 -2.98 5.57 -8.22
CA LEU A 113 -2.58 6.18 -6.96
C LEU A 113 -1.24 5.62 -6.50
N ARG A 114 -0.49 6.48 -5.81
CA ARG A 114 0.73 6.14 -5.08
C ARG A 114 0.50 6.30 -3.58
N LYS A 115 0.88 5.28 -2.80
CA LYS A 115 0.81 5.35 -1.33
C LYS A 115 1.95 6.23 -0.80
N MET A 116 1.58 7.35 -0.21
CA MET A 116 2.51 8.34 0.33
C MET A 116 2.84 8.07 1.80
N GLY A 117 1.84 7.60 2.56
CA GLY A 117 1.93 7.28 3.98
C GLY A 117 0.79 6.36 4.42
N PRO A 118 0.68 6.04 5.72
CA PRO A 118 -0.43 5.27 6.26
C PRO A 118 -1.78 5.93 5.93
N LYS A 119 -2.66 5.21 5.24
CA LYS A 119 -3.97 5.69 4.74
C LYS A 119 -3.91 6.99 3.92
N LEU A 120 -2.78 7.33 3.30
CA LEU A 120 -2.59 8.55 2.50
C LEU A 120 -2.04 8.21 1.12
N PHE A 121 -2.80 8.62 0.10
CA PHE A 121 -2.52 8.36 -1.30
C PHE A 121 -2.49 9.65 -2.09
N CYS A 122 -1.78 9.66 -3.21
CA CYS A 122 -1.78 10.76 -4.16
C CYS A 122 -1.97 10.20 -5.57
N ARG A 123 -2.61 10.96 -6.46
CA ARG A 123 -2.78 10.56 -7.85
C ARG A 123 -1.42 10.50 -8.54
N ASP A 124 -1.14 9.36 -9.14
CA ASP A 124 0.08 9.16 -9.92
C ASP A 124 -0.07 9.86 -11.27
N GLY A 125 0.87 10.76 -11.58
CA GLY A 125 0.86 11.52 -12.83
C GLY A 125 1.59 10.87 -13.98
N SER A 126 2.35 9.80 -13.72
CA SER A 126 3.11 9.07 -14.73
C SER A 126 2.24 8.23 -15.66
N PHE A 127 0.95 8.06 -15.34
CA PHE A 127 0.04 7.22 -16.09
C PHE A 127 -1.25 7.98 -16.44
N ALA A 128 -1.84 7.63 -17.59
CA ALA A 128 -3.19 8.05 -17.96
C ALA A 128 -4.24 7.40 -17.04
N LEU A 129 -5.52 7.63 -17.32
CA LEU A 129 -6.60 6.92 -16.60
C LEU A 129 -6.44 5.39 -16.72
N ALA A 130 -6.75 4.70 -15.63
CA ALA A 130 -6.81 3.23 -15.60
C ALA A 130 -8.10 2.75 -16.27
N GLY A 131 -8.01 1.78 -17.18
CA GLY A 131 -9.18 1.12 -17.77
C GLY A 131 -9.92 1.96 -18.82
N PHE A 132 -11.27 1.97 -18.76
CA PHE A 132 -12.21 2.67 -19.67
C PHE A 132 -12.17 2.30 -21.16
N GLY A 133 -11.36 1.33 -21.56
CA GLY A 133 -11.09 0.96 -22.95
C GLY A 133 -10.25 -0.30 -23.07
N SER A 134 -9.40 -0.54 -22.07
CA SER A 134 -8.69 -1.80 -21.85
C SER A 134 -9.04 -2.35 -20.48
N GLU A 135 -8.91 -3.66 -20.30
CA GLU A 135 -8.88 -4.23 -18.95
C GLU A 135 -7.59 -3.82 -18.24
N VAL A 136 -7.66 -3.74 -16.92
CA VAL A 136 -6.49 -3.51 -16.07
C VAL A 136 -6.12 -4.84 -15.44
N ASP A 137 -4.84 -5.16 -15.39
CA ASP A 137 -4.35 -6.40 -14.77
C ASP A 137 -4.44 -6.29 -13.25
N GLU A 138 -5.56 -6.73 -12.69
CA GLU A 138 -5.86 -6.67 -11.27
C GLU A 138 -5.23 -7.83 -10.51
N ILE A 139 -4.41 -7.48 -9.52
CA ILE A 139 -3.66 -8.41 -8.67
C ILE A 139 -4.44 -8.74 -7.40
N ASP A 140 -5.02 -7.73 -6.75
CA ASP A 140 -5.68 -7.88 -5.44
C ASP A 140 -6.66 -6.74 -5.15
N LEU A 141 -7.56 -6.96 -4.19
CA LEU A 141 -8.53 -5.99 -3.72
C LEU A 141 -8.24 -5.61 -2.26
N ILE A 142 -7.94 -4.33 -2.04
CA ILE A 142 -7.65 -3.79 -0.71
C ILE A 142 -8.91 -3.18 -0.14
N ASP A 143 -9.42 -3.85 0.90
CA ASP A 143 -10.47 -3.35 1.78
C ASP A 143 -9.91 -2.24 2.71
N ALA A 144 -9.65 -1.08 2.11
CA ALA A 144 -9.19 0.10 2.82
C ALA A 144 -10.37 1.02 3.12
N THR A 145 -10.65 1.23 4.41
CA THR A 145 -11.63 2.23 4.86
C THR A 145 -10.95 3.44 5.49
N GLY A 146 -11.53 4.62 5.27
CA GLY A 146 -11.07 5.87 5.91
C GLY A 146 -9.69 6.32 5.43
N TYR A 147 -9.43 6.22 4.12
CA TYR A 147 -8.18 6.69 3.52
C TYR A 147 -8.35 8.05 2.85
N TYR A 148 -7.22 8.73 2.62
CA TYR A 148 -7.16 10.07 2.09
C TYR A 148 -6.49 10.07 0.73
N ILE A 149 -7.09 10.73 -0.24
CA ILE A 149 -6.44 11.09 -1.51
C ILE A 149 -6.09 12.57 -1.47
N VAL A 150 -4.82 12.89 -1.71
CA VAL A 150 -4.32 14.26 -1.71
C VAL A 150 -4.97 15.03 -2.85
N ILE A 151 -5.58 16.18 -2.51
CA ILE A 151 -6.21 17.07 -3.49
C ILE A 151 -5.18 17.96 -4.18
N ASP A 152 -4.26 18.53 -3.39
CA ASP A 152 -3.25 19.46 -3.86
C ASP A 152 -1.85 18.99 -3.46
N PRO A 153 -1.16 18.20 -4.30
CA PRO A 153 0.19 17.78 -4.00
C PRO A 153 1.14 18.98 -3.98
N LYS A 154 1.92 19.09 -2.91
CA LYS A 154 2.98 20.10 -2.77
C LYS A 154 4.30 19.52 -3.28
N ALA A 155 5.21 20.39 -3.76
CA ALA A 155 6.53 19.95 -4.21
C ALA A 155 7.31 19.12 -3.16
N ALA A 156 7.14 19.41 -1.87
CA ALA A 156 7.74 18.68 -0.74
C ALA A 156 7.13 17.28 -0.50
N MET A 157 6.16 16.83 -1.31
CA MET A 157 5.57 15.50 -1.15
C MET A 157 6.54 14.36 -1.44
N GLY A 158 7.47 14.54 -2.37
CA GLY A 158 8.54 13.56 -2.60
C GLY A 158 9.34 13.29 -1.32
N ASP A 159 9.72 14.35 -0.61
CA ASP A 159 10.44 14.25 0.66
C ASP A 159 9.57 13.56 1.73
N THR A 160 8.28 13.89 1.79
CA THR A 160 7.34 13.29 2.75
C THR A 160 7.20 11.78 2.55
N THR A 161 7.06 11.33 1.30
CA THR A 161 7.00 9.91 0.91
C THR A 161 8.26 9.16 1.32
N MET A 162 9.42 9.80 1.14
CA MET A 162 10.70 9.23 1.56
C MET A 162 10.84 9.13 3.08
N MET A 163 10.35 10.11 3.84
CA MET A 163 10.43 10.09 5.31
C MET A 163 9.71 8.90 5.95
N PHE A 164 8.62 8.41 5.33
CA PHE A 164 7.93 7.19 5.77
C PHE A 164 8.70 5.90 5.44
N ARG A 165 9.63 5.96 4.48
CA ARG A 165 10.42 4.81 3.98
C ARG A 165 11.82 4.75 4.57
N HIS A 166 12.34 5.87 5.05
CA HIS A 166 13.65 5.90 5.68
C HIS A 166 13.64 5.04 6.96
N ARG A 167 14.54 4.05 7.02
CA ARG A 167 14.62 2.98 8.02
C ARG A 167 13.31 2.19 8.15
N ALA A 168 12.57 2.01 7.05
CA ALA A 168 11.43 1.11 6.97
C ALA A 168 11.86 -0.35 6.81
N LEU A 169 10.92 -1.30 6.98
CA LEU A 169 11.17 -2.71 6.68
C LEU A 169 10.87 -2.96 5.21
N TYR A 170 11.86 -3.40 4.45
CA TYR A 170 11.73 -3.75 3.04
C TYR A 170 11.71 -5.26 2.87
N ILE A 171 10.74 -5.77 2.10
CA ILE A 171 10.53 -7.19 1.89
C ILE A 171 10.79 -7.50 0.41
N PRO A 172 12.02 -7.89 0.04
CA PRO A 172 12.36 -8.18 -1.34
C PRO A 172 11.48 -9.30 -1.93
N SER A 173 11.36 -9.31 -3.25
CA SER A 173 10.90 -10.50 -3.96
C SER A 173 11.95 -11.60 -3.83
N SER A 174 11.53 -12.84 -3.63
CA SER A 174 12.40 -14.00 -3.50
C SER A 174 11.84 -15.15 -4.33
N ASP A 175 12.72 -15.82 -5.06
CA ASP A 175 12.36 -17.03 -5.82
C ASP A 175 12.06 -18.22 -4.91
N THR A 176 12.58 -18.20 -3.67
CA THR A 176 12.42 -19.29 -2.71
C THR A 176 11.18 -19.13 -1.84
N PHE A 177 10.92 -17.91 -1.36
CA PHE A 177 9.81 -17.61 -0.45
C PHE A 177 8.99 -16.42 -0.97
N ALA A 178 7.83 -16.72 -1.55
CA ALA A 178 6.87 -15.74 -2.01
C ALA A 178 6.06 -15.18 -0.84
N LEU A 179 5.99 -13.85 -0.72
CA LEU A 179 5.16 -13.16 0.26
C LEU A 179 3.68 -13.34 -0.08
N ARG A 180 2.87 -13.79 0.89
CA ARG A 180 1.44 -14.07 0.73
C ARG A 180 0.51 -13.18 1.52
N ALA A 181 0.93 -12.75 2.70
CA ALA A 181 0.14 -11.85 3.53
C ALA A 181 1.05 -10.94 4.34
N THR A 182 0.58 -9.72 4.61
CA THR A 182 1.27 -8.71 5.40
C THR A 182 0.32 -8.12 6.43
N VAL A 183 0.80 -7.92 7.65
CA VAL A 183 0.06 -7.27 8.73
C VAL A 183 1.04 -6.33 9.44
N PRO A 184 0.67 -5.06 9.71
CA PRO A 184 -0.60 -4.42 9.36
C PRO A 184 -0.67 -3.96 7.89
N GLU A 185 -1.80 -4.24 7.22
CA GLU A 185 -2.04 -3.82 5.83
C GLU A 185 -2.03 -2.28 5.68
N VAL A 186 -2.42 -1.55 6.73
CA VAL A 186 -2.39 -0.08 6.72
C VAL A 186 -0.99 0.50 6.50
N LEU A 187 0.05 -0.20 6.94
CA LEU A 187 1.45 0.22 6.79
C LEU A 187 2.09 -0.37 5.54
N TRP A 188 1.60 -1.50 5.03
CA TRP A 188 2.16 -2.15 3.85
C TRP A 188 1.97 -1.30 2.59
N ASP A 189 3.06 -1.01 1.90
CA ASP A 189 3.06 -0.44 0.55
C ASP A 189 3.52 -1.52 -0.43
N ALA A 190 2.57 -2.05 -1.21
CA ALA A 190 2.81 -3.11 -2.18
C ALA A 190 3.70 -2.65 -3.34
N SER A 191 3.62 -1.37 -3.71
CA SER A 191 4.33 -0.83 -4.85
C SER A 191 5.85 -0.73 -4.63
N ASP A 192 6.30 -0.44 -3.40
CA ASP A 192 7.74 -0.47 -3.03
C ASP A 192 8.13 -1.70 -2.19
N ARG A 193 7.15 -2.54 -1.84
CA ARG A 193 7.31 -3.70 -0.96
C ARG A 193 7.91 -3.35 0.40
N VAL A 194 7.38 -2.31 1.04
CA VAL A 194 7.86 -1.81 2.34
C VAL A 194 6.72 -1.71 3.36
N PHE A 195 7.02 -1.99 4.64
CA PHE A 195 6.19 -1.49 5.73
C PHE A 195 6.58 -0.07 6.04
N LEU A 196 5.68 0.88 5.77
CA LEU A 196 5.86 2.29 6.05
C LEU A 196 5.91 2.53 7.57
N ARG A 197 6.69 3.53 7.97
CA ARG A 197 6.67 4.00 9.35
C ARG A 197 5.28 4.50 9.72
N PRO A 198 4.79 4.25 10.95
CA PRO A 198 3.45 4.68 11.36
C PRO A 198 3.28 6.21 11.40
N SER A 199 4.38 6.94 11.58
CA SER A 199 4.37 8.40 11.68
C SER A 199 5.66 9.01 11.14
N LEU A 200 5.55 10.28 10.70
CA LEU A 200 6.69 11.11 10.31
C LEU A 200 7.59 11.47 11.49
N TYR A 201 7.06 11.43 12.71
CA TYR A 201 7.85 11.75 13.90
C TYR A 201 9.01 10.78 14.06
N GLY A 202 10.23 11.31 14.12
CA GLY A 202 11.46 10.51 14.14
C GLY A 202 11.59 9.53 15.32
N TRP A 203 10.81 9.70 16.39
CA TRP A 203 10.82 8.81 17.56
C TRP A 203 9.81 7.68 17.48
N THR A 204 8.92 7.65 16.47
CA THR A 204 7.91 6.61 16.33
C THR A 204 8.53 5.35 15.74
N GLY A 205 8.64 4.29 16.56
CA GLY A 205 8.83 2.90 16.12
C GLY A 205 7.49 2.26 15.74
N TYR A 206 7.47 0.93 15.60
CA TYR A 206 6.26 0.18 15.29
C TYR A 206 5.59 -0.29 16.58
N PRO A 207 4.46 0.32 17.01
CA PRO A 207 3.84 0.00 18.30
C PRO A 207 3.06 -1.32 18.29
N THR A 208 2.80 -1.87 17.10
CA THR A 208 2.04 -3.10 16.86
C THR A 208 2.93 -4.19 16.29
N VAL A 209 2.41 -5.41 16.29
CA VAL A 209 3.09 -6.57 15.73
C VAL A 209 3.17 -6.42 14.21
N ILE A 210 4.34 -6.65 13.63
CA ILE A 210 4.47 -6.78 12.17
C ILE A 210 4.62 -8.26 11.87
N ALA A 211 3.79 -8.78 10.97
CA ALA A 211 3.83 -10.18 10.63
C ALA A 211 3.62 -10.39 9.12
N MET A 212 4.23 -11.45 8.62
CA MET A 212 4.20 -11.82 7.21
C MET A 212 4.00 -13.32 7.08
N LYS A 213 3.22 -13.73 6.08
CA LYS A 213 3.15 -15.14 5.65
C LYS A 213 3.91 -15.32 4.36
N PHE A 214 4.67 -16.40 4.26
CA PHE A 214 5.43 -16.77 3.09
C PHE A 214 5.10 -18.20 2.68
N ASP A 215 4.94 -18.41 1.38
CA ASP A 215 4.94 -19.74 0.79
C ASP A 215 6.26 -19.94 0.06
N GLY A 216 6.86 -21.10 0.19
CA GLY A 216 8.09 -21.43 -0.52
C GLY A 216 8.19 -22.90 -0.89
N VAL A 217 9.23 -23.21 -1.66
CA VAL A 217 9.57 -24.58 -2.02
C VAL A 217 11.01 -24.86 -1.59
N LEU A 218 11.19 -25.88 -0.77
CA LEU A 218 12.47 -26.26 -0.20
C LEU A 218 12.75 -27.73 -0.53
N ALA A 219 13.74 -27.95 -1.40
CA ALA A 219 14.06 -29.27 -1.94
C ALA A 219 12.83 -30.02 -2.51
N GLY A 220 11.92 -29.30 -3.17
CA GLY A 220 10.71 -29.84 -3.79
C GLY A 220 9.51 -29.98 -2.85
N GLN A 221 9.67 -29.71 -1.55
CA GLN A 221 8.57 -29.70 -0.58
C GLN A 221 8.02 -28.28 -0.41
N ILE A 222 6.69 -28.14 -0.42
CA ILE A 222 6.03 -26.86 -0.10
C ILE A 222 6.18 -26.59 1.39
N VAL A 223 6.62 -25.38 1.72
CA VAL A 223 6.80 -24.89 3.08
C VAL A 223 6.03 -23.59 3.23
N MET A 224 5.26 -23.48 4.31
CA MET A 224 4.55 -22.25 4.67
C MET A 224 5.13 -21.70 5.97
N LEU A 225 5.61 -20.46 5.95
CA LEU A 225 6.32 -19.82 7.05
C LEU A 225 5.61 -18.55 7.49
N VAL A 226 5.66 -18.30 8.79
CA VAL A 226 5.24 -17.04 9.39
C VAL A 226 6.47 -16.36 9.97
N VAL A 227 6.67 -15.09 9.59
CA VAL A 227 7.72 -14.24 10.16
C VAL A 227 7.05 -13.14 10.96
N VAL A 228 7.43 -13.00 12.22
CA VAL A 228 6.99 -11.92 13.12
C VAL A 228 8.18 -11.02 13.41
N CYS A 229 8.05 -9.72 13.18
CA CYS A 229 9.11 -8.74 13.35
C CYS A 229 8.80 -7.80 14.52
N ASP A 230 9.75 -7.67 15.44
CA ASP A 230 9.76 -6.64 16.49
C ASP A 230 10.65 -5.47 16.07
N TYR A 231 10.01 -4.33 15.85
CA TYR A 231 10.69 -3.08 15.54
C TYR A 231 10.16 -1.89 16.36
N ARG A 232 10.00 -2.12 17.67
CA ARG A 232 9.56 -1.08 18.62
C ARG A 232 10.63 -0.02 18.91
N SER A 233 11.91 -0.43 18.99
CA SER A 233 13.05 0.46 19.25
C SER A 233 13.68 0.93 17.93
N ARG A 234 13.75 2.25 17.70
CA ARG A 234 14.40 2.81 16.51
C ARG A 234 15.93 2.70 16.56
N ASN A 235 16.49 2.73 17.77
CA ASN A 235 17.94 2.76 17.99
C ASN A 235 18.59 1.40 17.76
N GLU A 236 17.77 0.35 17.65
CA GLU A 236 18.21 -1.01 17.42
C GLU A 236 17.76 -1.47 16.03
N ALA A 237 18.45 -2.48 15.49
CA ALA A 237 18.00 -3.15 14.29
C ALA A 237 16.72 -3.94 14.59
N PRO A 238 15.79 -4.04 13.63
CA PRO A 238 14.61 -4.88 13.78
C PRO A 238 15.01 -6.34 14.00
N THR A 239 14.32 -7.00 14.93
CA THR A 239 14.48 -8.43 15.18
C THR A 239 13.31 -9.19 14.61
N CYS A 240 13.50 -10.48 14.33
CA CYS A 240 12.46 -11.32 13.76
C CYS A 240 12.48 -12.72 14.36
N LYS A 241 11.31 -13.35 14.31
CA LYS A 241 11.05 -14.73 14.71
C LYS A 241 10.39 -15.43 13.55
N ILE A 242 10.68 -16.71 13.37
CA ILE A 242 10.15 -17.50 12.25
C ILE A 242 9.66 -18.86 12.72
N PHE A 243 8.50 -19.28 12.22
CA PHE A 243 7.93 -20.59 12.48
C PHE A 243 7.14 -21.12 11.28
N GLU A 244 6.92 -22.43 11.24
CA GLU A 244 6.00 -23.04 10.27
C GLU A 244 4.56 -22.63 10.57
N GLN A 245 3.80 -22.32 9.52
CA GLN A 245 2.40 -21.95 9.62
C GLN A 245 1.59 -23.07 10.29
N GLY A 246 0.71 -22.70 11.20
CA GLY A 246 -0.13 -23.62 11.97
C GLY A 246 0.51 -24.11 13.27
N ARG A 247 1.76 -23.73 13.58
CA ARG A 247 2.40 -24.01 14.87
C ARG A 247 1.74 -23.24 16.01
N TYR A 248 1.37 -21.99 15.77
CA TYR A 248 0.77 -21.08 16.76
C TYR A 248 -0.59 -20.58 16.28
N ARG A 249 -1.54 -21.51 16.06
CA ARG A 249 -2.83 -21.23 15.39
C ARG A 249 -3.61 -20.08 16.02
N CYS A 250 -3.66 -20.01 17.36
CA CYS A 250 -4.39 -18.96 18.06
C CYS A 250 -3.77 -17.58 17.82
N GLN A 251 -2.45 -17.48 17.86
CA GLN A 251 -1.70 -16.25 17.63
C GLN A 251 -1.77 -15.84 16.15
N GLU A 252 -1.67 -16.80 15.23
CA GLU A 252 -1.85 -16.55 13.80
C GLU A 252 -3.25 -16.03 13.50
N ALA A 253 -4.30 -16.64 14.07
CA ALA A 253 -5.67 -16.16 13.92
C ALA A 253 -5.83 -14.74 14.50
N LYS A 254 -5.29 -14.47 15.69
CA LYS A 254 -5.29 -13.13 16.31
C LYS A 254 -4.62 -12.08 15.42
N ILE A 255 -3.55 -12.42 14.69
CA ILE A 255 -2.80 -11.47 13.86
C ILE A 255 -3.42 -11.31 12.46
N PHE A 256 -3.76 -12.42 11.79
CA PHE A 256 -4.08 -12.45 10.36
C PHE A 256 -5.59 -12.54 10.05
N GLU A 257 -6.47 -12.51 11.04
CA GLU A 257 -7.93 -12.60 10.82
C GLU A 257 -8.68 -11.36 11.30
N GLY A 258 -9.85 -11.12 10.70
CA GLY A 258 -10.75 -10.04 11.06
C GLY A 258 -10.11 -8.64 10.98
N ARG A 259 -10.54 -7.75 11.88
CA ARG A 259 -10.11 -6.33 11.92
C ARG A 259 -8.60 -6.16 12.14
N ASN A 260 -7.95 -7.15 12.73
CA ASN A 260 -6.54 -7.06 13.10
C ASN A 260 -5.62 -7.13 11.88
N ARG A 261 -6.10 -7.60 10.72
CA ARG A 261 -5.32 -7.54 9.47
C ARG A 261 -4.89 -6.11 9.11
N ASN A 262 -5.81 -5.16 9.29
CA ASN A 262 -5.59 -3.78 8.87
C ASN A 262 -4.70 -3.02 9.86
N GLU A 263 -5.01 -3.06 11.16
CA GLU A 263 -4.34 -2.25 12.19
C GLU A 263 -3.27 -3.00 12.99
N SER A 264 -3.25 -4.34 12.89
CA SER A 264 -2.51 -5.25 13.76
C SER A 264 -2.95 -5.17 15.23
N ILE A 265 -2.30 -5.94 16.08
CA ILE A 265 -2.49 -5.98 17.53
C ILE A 265 -1.26 -5.39 18.23
N HIS A 266 -1.45 -4.89 19.45
CA HIS A 266 -0.33 -4.50 20.28
C HIS A 266 0.42 -5.73 20.79
N TRP A 267 1.72 -5.55 21.03
CA TRP A 267 2.58 -6.59 21.61
C TRP A 267 2.11 -7.08 22.98
N ALA A 268 1.42 -6.24 23.74
CA ALA A 268 0.87 -6.61 25.04
C ALA A 268 -0.33 -7.57 24.94
N ASP A 269 -1.07 -7.52 23.84
CA ASP A 269 -2.28 -8.35 23.61
C ASP A 269 -1.95 -9.70 22.97
N LEU A 270 -0.75 -9.81 22.40
CA LEU A 270 -0.22 -11.07 21.90
C LEU A 270 0.34 -11.84 23.09
N GLU A 271 -0.38 -12.85 23.57
CA GLU A 271 0.02 -13.77 24.66
C GLU A 271 1.36 -14.46 24.34
N PHE A 272 2.46 -13.81 24.70
CA PHE A 272 3.76 -14.05 24.09
C PHE A 272 4.61 -15.11 24.79
N GLU A 273 4.17 -15.73 25.89
CA GLU A 273 5.03 -16.70 26.62
C GLU A 273 5.57 -17.80 25.68
N GLU A 274 4.76 -18.28 24.73
CA GLU A 274 5.15 -19.32 23.78
C GLU A 274 6.02 -18.82 22.60
N LEU A 275 5.93 -17.53 22.27
CA LEU A 275 6.67 -16.90 21.17
C LEU A 275 7.94 -16.19 21.66
N ARG A 276 8.05 -15.89 22.96
CA ARG A 276 9.16 -15.12 23.56
C ARG A 276 10.50 -15.81 23.36
N ASP A 277 10.50 -17.12 23.49
CA ASP A 277 11.69 -17.96 23.36
C ASP A 277 11.91 -18.46 21.93
N HIS A 278 11.07 -18.04 20.97
CA HIS A 278 11.24 -18.48 19.60
C HIS A 278 12.39 -17.76 18.90
N ASP A 279 13.18 -18.56 18.19
CA ASP A 279 14.38 -18.16 17.49
C ASP A 279 14.05 -17.45 16.16
N ASN A 280 15.09 -16.83 15.59
CA ASN A 280 15.06 -16.31 14.24
C ASN A 280 15.40 -17.38 13.18
N TYR A 281 15.34 -18.67 13.53
CA TYR A 281 15.47 -19.78 12.59
C TYR A 281 14.42 -20.87 12.84
N VAL A 282 14.15 -21.65 11.80
CA VAL A 282 13.32 -22.85 11.87
C VAL A 282 14.01 -23.99 11.14
N ASP A 283 14.03 -25.17 11.78
CA ASP A 283 14.59 -26.39 11.20
C ASP A 283 13.46 -27.20 10.54
N ILE A 284 13.53 -27.34 9.21
CA ILE A 284 12.53 -28.01 8.39
C ILE A 284 13.11 -29.32 7.89
N ARG A 285 12.45 -30.43 8.20
CA ARG A 285 12.86 -31.75 7.71
C ARG A 285 12.23 -32.02 6.36
N VAL A 286 13.08 -32.25 5.35
CA VAL A 286 12.66 -32.67 4.00
C VAL A 286 13.34 -34.00 3.71
N GLY A 287 12.56 -35.08 3.70
CA GLY A 287 13.09 -36.44 3.61
C GLY A 287 14.04 -36.78 4.77
N LYS A 288 15.31 -37.06 4.45
CA LYS A 288 16.37 -37.36 5.44
C LYS A 288 17.21 -36.16 5.84
N SER A 289 17.04 -35.02 5.16
CA SER A 289 17.83 -33.81 5.38
C SER A 289 17.08 -32.85 6.28
N ILE A 290 17.82 -32.06 7.06
CA ILE A 290 17.27 -30.96 7.85
C ILE A 290 17.81 -29.65 7.28
N PHE A 291 16.90 -28.79 6.86
CA PHE A 291 17.20 -27.46 6.35
C PHE A 291 16.90 -26.45 7.45
N ARG A 292 17.92 -25.70 7.87
CA ARG A 292 17.77 -24.56 8.75
C ARG A 292 17.52 -23.31 7.93
N VAL A 293 16.35 -22.72 8.09
CA VAL A 293 15.97 -21.44 7.49
C VAL A 293 16.10 -20.37 8.55
N LEU A 294 17.09 -19.49 8.40
CA LEU A 294 17.30 -18.33 9.26
C LEU A 294 16.74 -17.07 8.60
N VAL A 295 16.12 -16.21 9.39
CA VAL A 295 15.63 -14.90 8.96
C VAL A 295 16.37 -13.79 9.71
N SER A 296 16.70 -12.73 8.99
CA SER A 296 17.35 -11.54 9.55
C SER A 296 16.96 -10.29 8.77
N PHE A 297 17.29 -9.12 9.33
CA PHE A 297 17.22 -7.85 8.63
C PHE A 297 18.61 -7.28 8.44
N GLU A 298 18.88 -6.80 7.23
CA GLU A 298 20.14 -6.16 6.85
C GLU A 298 19.88 -4.72 6.39
N GLU A 299 20.73 -3.78 6.82
CA GLU A 299 20.62 -2.39 6.39
C GLU A 299 21.05 -2.27 4.93
N LYS A 300 20.18 -1.67 4.10
CA LYS A 300 20.38 -1.54 2.66
C LYS A 300 19.95 -0.16 2.18
N SER A 301 20.74 0.43 1.29
CA SER A 301 20.35 1.61 0.53
C SER A 301 19.64 1.16 -0.76
N ILE A 302 18.34 1.49 -0.89
CA ILE A 302 17.56 1.21 -2.11
C ILE A 302 17.68 2.36 -3.12
N SER A 303 17.88 3.58 -2.62
CA SER A 303 18.15 4.76 -3.44
C SER A 303 19.17 5.64 -2.74
N SER A 304 19.77 6.57 -3.49
CA SER A 304 20.68 7.59 -2.93
C SER A 304 20.03 8.46 -1.84
N ARG A 305 18.72 8.31 -1.59
CA ARG A 305 17.95 9.22 -0.75
C ARG A 305 17.39 8.61 0.53
N TYR A 306 17.35 7.27 0.67
CA TYR A 306 16.94 6.63 1.93
C TYR A 306 17.47 5.20 2.10
N GLU A 307 17.60 4.79 3.36
CA GLU A 307 18.00 3.46 3.82
C GLU A 307 16.78 2.67 4.29
N VAL A 308 16.85 1.35 4.26
CA VAL A 308 15.84 0.42 4.75
C VAL A 308 16.49 -0.76 5.47
N PHE A 309 15.70 -1.51 6.21
CA PHE A 309 16.06 -2.84 6.69
C PHE A 309 15.44 -3.90 5.77
N SER A 310 16.26 -4.56 4.96
CA SER A 310 15.86 -5.60 4.02
C SER A 310 15.74 -6.95 4.73
N LEU A 311 14.59 -7.63 4.58
CA LEU A 311 14.42 -9.00 5.06
C LEU A 311 15.27 -9.97 4.23
N CYS A 312 16.03 -10.82 4.90
CA CYS A 312 16.90 -11.82 4.28
C CYS A 312 16.58 -13.21 4.84
N PHE A 313 16.52 -14.20 3.93
CA PHE A 313 16.44 -15.62 4.30
C PHE A 313 17.77 -16.29 3.99
N THR A 314 18.37 -16.95 4.99
CA THR A 314 19.57 -17.78 4.81
C THR A 314 19.19 -19.24 5.02
N ILE A 315 19.45 -20.09 4.03
CA ILE A 315 19.14 -21.52 4.09
C ILE A 315 20.44 -22.29 4.22
N SER A 316 20.56 -23.13 5.25
CA SER A 316 21.69 -24.03 5.44
C SER A 316 21.19 -25.45 5.64
N MET A 317 21.91 -26.43 5.10
CA MET A 317 21.55 -27.84 5.23
C MET A 317 22.46 -28.49 6.28
N SER A 318 21.87 -29.05 7.33
CA SER A 318 22.57 -30.02 8.17
C SER A 318 22.49 -31.39 7.50
N ARG A 319 23.63 -32.04 7.35
CA ARG A 319 23.69 -33.47 7.04
C ARG A 319 23.31 -34.30 8.26
#